data_AF-A0AAU8U6E2-F1
#
_entry.id   AF-A0AAU8U6E2-F1
#
_cell.length_a   1.000
_cell.length_b   1.000
_cell.length_c   1.000
_cell.angle_alpha   90.00
_cell.angle_beta   90.00
_cell.angle_gamma   90.00
#
_symmetry.space_group_name_H-M   'P 1'
#
loop_
_entity.id
_entity.type
_entity.pdbx_description
1 polymer ?
#
loop_
_entity_poly.entity_id
_entity_poly.type
_entity_poly.pdbx_seq_one_letter_code
_entity_poly.pdbx_strand_id
1 'polypeptide(L)'
;MQDRIAQELNINRQLVKGGEAKEIQRRIDFIKRTLRSSGCKALVLGISGGVDSLVAGRLCQLAVEQLRSQDYAARFIAMRLPYKSQADEHDATASLDFIRPDQIDTLNIAASVDGLMSSLPAGEVDAERVDFIKGNVKARARMIAQYAVANLQNGLVVGTDQGAEALMGFFTKFGDGACDLAPLSGLTKTQVRLLGTALGAPDNLVKKAPTADLEELAPGKLDEVAYGCTYDDIDAYLMGEPVSEHVRTIVESAYSKTAHKRALPIVPL
;
A
#
# COMPACT_ATOMS: atom_id res chain seq x y z
N MET A 1 -2.90 13.93 -22.23
CA MET A 1 -2.01 13.13 -21.35
C MET A 1 -2.77 12.67 -20.10
N GLN A 2 -3.33 13.60 -19.32
CA GLN A 2 -4.14 13.34 -18.11
C GLN A 2 -5.19 12.23 -18.24
N ASP A 3 -6.09 12.30 -19.22
CA ASP A 3 -7.12 11.26 -19.40
C ASP A 3 -6.55 9.89 -19.76
N ARG A 4 -5.48 9.86 -20.55
CA ARG A 4 -4.77 8.63 -20.90
C ARG A 4 -4.16 7.99 -19.65
N ILE A 5 -3.49 8.77 -18.80
CA ILE A 5 -2.90 8.27 -17.55
C ILE A 5 -4.00 7.76 -16.61
N ALA A 6 -5.09 8.50 -16.45
CA ALA A 6 -6.21 8.08 -15.62
C ALA A 6 -6.84 6.77 -16.12
N GLN A 7 -6.95 6.59 -17.43
CA GLN A 7 -7.41 5.34 -18.04
C GLN A 7 -6.42 4.19 -17.83
N GLU A 8 -5.12 4.40 -18.06
CA GLU A 8 -4.06 3.39 -17.85
C GLU A 8 -4.01 2.93 -16.38
N LEU A 9 -4.24 3.84 -15.42
CA LEU A 9 -4.29 3.55 -13.99
C LEU A 9 -5.67 3.09 -13.49
N ASN A 10 -6.66 2.95 -14.39
CA ASN A 10 -8.04 2.56 -14.07
C ASN A 10 -8.69 3.44 -12.97
N ILE A 11 -8.43 4.75 -13.01
CA ILE A 11 -8.96 5.69 -12.02
C ILE A 11 -10.49 5.71 -12.07
N ASN A 12 -11.11 5.45 -10.92
CA ASN A 12 -12.56 5.45 -10.78
C ASN A 12 -13.10 6.87 -10.60
N ARG A 13 -13.22 7.63 -11.69
CA ARG A 13 -13.81 8.99 -11.67
C ARG A 13 -15.31 9.03 -11.33
N GLN A 14 -15.97 7.87 -11.24
CA GLN A 14 -17.40 7.77 -10.93
C GLN A 14 -17.69 7.59 -9.43
N LEU A 15 -16.68 7.24 -8.62
CA LEU A 15 -16.84 7.17 -7.18
C LEU A 15 -16.82 8.59 -6.59
N VAL A 16 -18.01 9.01 -6.16
CA VAL A 16 -18.25 10.23 -5.38
C VAL A 16 -18.97 9.89 -4.08
N LYS A 17 -19.12 10.87 -3.18
CA LYS A 17 -19.86 10.72 -1.92
C LYS A 17 -21.28 10.17 -2.18
N GLY A 18 -21.67 9.15 -1.44
CA GLY A 18 -22.89 8.35 -1.64
C GLY A 18 -22.69 7.06 -2.43
N GLY A 19 -21.54 6.87 -3.10
CA GLY A 19 -21.19 5.65 -3.84
C GLY A 19 -20.38 4.62 -3.05
N GLU A 20 -20.04 4.92 -1.79
CA GLU A 20 -19.05 4.20 -0.99
C GLU A 20 -19.45 2.74 -0.76
N ALA A 21 -20.72 2.49 -0.40
CA ALA A 21 -21.21 1.15 -0.14
C ALA A 21 -21.07 0.22 -1.36
N LYS A 22 -21.35 0.74 -2.56
CA LYS A 22 -21.22 -0.01 -3.82
C LYS A 22 -19.75 -0.32 -4.12
N GLU A 23 -18.87 0.65 -3.91
CA GLU A 23 -17.43 0.47 -4.17
C GLU A 23 -16.77 -0.47 -3.15
N ILE A 24 -17.13 -0.37 -1.86
CA ILE A 24 -16.71 -1.29 -0.81
C ILE A 24 -17.11 -2.72 -1.18
N GLN A 25 -18.38 -2.94 -1.56
CA GLN A 25 -18.84 -4.28 -1.95
C GLN A 25 -18.12 -4.78 -3.21
N ARG A 26 -17.90 -3.92 -4.21
CA ARG A 26 -17.12 -4.28 -5.42
C ARG A 26 -15.71 -4.77 -5.08
N ARG A 27 -15.02 -4.09 -4.15
CA ARG A 27 -13.66 -4.44 -3.71
C ARG A 27 -13.62 -5.70 -2.86
N ILE A 28 -14.60 -5.88 -1.97
CA ILE A 28 -14.81 -7.14 -1.24
C ILE A 28 -15.02 -8.29 -2.22
N ASP A 29 -15.92 -8.14 -3.20
CA ASP A 29 -16.19 -9.19 -4.18
C ASP A 29 -14.97 -9.51 -5.05
N PHE A 30 -14.14 -8.50 -5.37
CA PHE A 30 -12.85 -8.73 -6.01
C PHE A 30 -11.93 -9.62 -5.16
N ILE A 31 -11.72 -9.26 -3.88
CA ILE A 31 -10.90 -10.06 -2.96
C ILE A 31 -11.44 -11.50 -2.86
N LYS A 32 -12.76 -11.65 -2.70
CA LYS A 32 -13.42 -12.96 -2.58
C LYS A 32 -13.20 -13.82 -3.81
N ARG A 33 -13.39 -13.25 -5.01
CA ARG A 33 -13.17 -13.96 -6.28
C ARG A 33 -11.71 -14.39 -6.41
N THR A 34 -10.77 -13.48 -6.17
CA THR A 34 -9.33 -13.77 -6.29
C THR A 34 -8.90 -14.89 -5.33
N LEU A 35 -9.32 -14.84 -4.07
CA LEU A 35 -8.98 -15.87 -3.09
C LEU A 35 -9.59 -17.23 -3.47
N ARG A 36 -10.86 -17.27 -3.90
CA ARG A 36 -11.51 -18.51 -4.36
C ARG A 36 -10.84 -19.10 -5.60
N SER A 37 -10.57 -18.27 -6.61
CA SER A 37 -9.99 -18.71 -7.88
C SER A 37 -8.56 -19.25 -7.73
N SER A 38 -7.80 -18.76 -6.76
CA SER A 38 -6.46 -19.28 -6.46
C SER A 38 -6.46 -20.60 -5.66
N GLY A 39 -7.59 -20.96 -5.03
CA GLY A 39 -7.66 -22.09 -4.09
C GLY A 39 -7.03 -21.82 -2.71
N CYS A 40 -6.43 -20.65 -2.50
CA CYS A 40 -5.82 -20.25 -1.23
C CYS A 40 -6.85 -20.00 -0.12
N LYS A 41 -6.39 -20.04 1.13
CA LYS A 41 -7.22 -19.99 2.35
C LYS A 41 -6.89 -18.84 3.27
N ALA A 42 -5.85 -18.07 2.98
CA ALA A 42 -5.46 -16.92 3.78
C ALA A 42 -5.21 -15.68 2.92
N LEU A 43 -5.51 -14.52 3.49
CA LEU A 43 -5.01 -13.22 3.03
C LEU A 43 -3.98 -12.74 4.04
N VAL A 44 -2.87 -12.20 3.56
CA VAL A 44 -1.78 -11.67 4.39
C VAL A 44 -1.52 -10.22 4.01
N LEU A 45 -1.48 -9.33 5.00
CA LEU A 45 -1.20 -7.91 4.77
C LEU A 45 -0.44 -7.28 5.95
N GLY A 46 0.61 -6.52 5.63
CA GLY A 46 1.28 -5.63 6.57
C GLY A 46 0.39 -4.45 6.98
N ILE A 47 0.16 -4.28 8.28
CA ILE A 47 -0.60 -3.15 8.83
C ILE A 47 0.39 -2.15 9.43
N SER A 48 0.56 -0.99 8.80
CA SER A 48 1.56 0.01 9.22
C SER A 48 1.02 1.04 10.20
N GLY A 49 -0.31 1.24 10.23
CA GLY A 49 -0.94 2.40 10.88
C GLY A 49 -1.30 3.53 9.90
N GLY A 50 -0.93 3.39 8.62
CA GLY A 50 -1.37 4.28 7.54
C GLY A 50 -2.74 3.89 6.98
N VAL A 51 -3.45 4.89 6.41
CA VAL A 51 -4.83 4.75 5.93
C VAL A 51 -5.00 3.67 4.85
N ASP A 52 -4.01 3.43 3.98
CA ASP A 52 -4.15 2.45 2.91
C ASP A 52 -4.17 1.02 3.47
N SER A 53 -3.24 0.71 4.39
CA SER A 53 -3.23 -0.58 5.09
C SER A 53 -4.46 -0.78 5.99
N LEU A 54 -4.97 0.30 6.59
CA LEU A 54 -6.20 0.30 7.40
C LEU A 54 -7.42 -0.11 6.56
N VAL A 55 -7.62 0.56 5.42
CA VAL A 55 -8.77 0.33 4.53
C VAL A 55 -8.64 -1.04 3.86
N ALA A 56 -7.48 -1.37 3.30
CA ALA A 56 -7.24 -2.67 2.68
C ALA A 56 -7.42 -3.81 3.67
N GLY A 57 -6.89 -3.68 4.90
CA GLY A 57 -7.04 -4.67 5.96
C GLY A 57 -8.50 -4.88 6.37
N ARG A 58 -9.28 -3.81 6.51
CA ARG A 58 -10.71 -3.93 6.83
C ARG A 58 -11.49 -4.59 5.70
N LEU A 59 -11.21 -4.25 4.44
CA LEU A 59 -11.81 -4.92 3.27
C LEU A 59 -11.47 -6.42 3.25
N CYS A 60 -10.22 -6.80 3.58
CA CYS A 60 -9.81 -8.19 3.67
C CYS A 60 -10.56 -8.94 4.76
N GLN A 61 -10.66 -8.38 5.96
CA GLN A 61 -11.40 -8.99 7.08
C GLN A 61 -12.88 -9.22 6.71
N LEU A 62 -13.54 -8.20 6.15
CA LEU A 62 -14.93 -8.33 5.70
C LEU A 62 -15.09 -9.39 4.59
N ALA A 63 -14.12 -9.47 3.67
CA ALA A 63 -14.14 -10.46 2.61
C ALA A 63 -14.05 -11.90 3.14
N VAL A 64 -13.16 -12.16 4.10
CA VAL A 64 -13.02 -13.51 4.68
C VAL A 64 -14.20 -13.88 5.57
N GLU A 65 -14.78 -12.93 6.30
CA GLU A 65 -16.03 -13.13 7.05
C GLU A 65 -17.18 -13.53 6.12
N GLN A 66 -17.37 -12.81 5.01
CA GLN A 66 -18.38 -13.15 4.01
C GLN A 66 -18.08 -14.47 3.27
N LEU A 67 -16.82 -14.86 3.14
CA LEU A 67 -16.48 -16.17 2.57
C LEU A 67 -16.82 -17.31 3.51
N ARG A 68 -16.53 -17.14 4.81
CA ARG A 68 -16.87 -18.13 5.83
C ARG A 68 -18.37 -18.32 5.95
N SER A 69 -19.18 -17.27 5.83
CA SER A 69 -20.65 -17.40 5.78
C SER A 69 -21.18 -18.07 4.50
N GLN A 70 -20.31 -18.26 3.50
CA GLN A 70 -20.58 -18.97 2.25
C GLN A 70 -19.83 -20.31 2.19
N ASP A 71 -19.56 -20.92 3.35
CA ASP A 71 -18.88 -22.21 3.54
C ASP A 71 -17.49 -22.32 2.89
N TYR A 72 -16.82 -21.19 2.67
CA TYR A 72 -15.44 -21.17 2.20
C TYR A 72 -14.50 -20.85 3.36
N ALA A 73 -13.66 -21.81 3.73
CA ALA A 73 -12.61 -21.61 4.73
C ALA A 73 -11.65 -20.50 4.25
N ALA A 74 -11.69 -19.36 4.92
CA ALA A 74 -10.83 -18.23 4.68
C ALA A 74 -10.51 -17.51 6.00
N ARG A 75 -9.31 -16.96 6.11
CA ARG A 75 -8.91 -16.10 7.22
C ARG A 75 -8.03 -14.94 6.76
N PHE A 76 -8.01 -13.88 7.53
CA PHE A 76 -7.13 -12.74 7.31
C PHE A 76 -6.06 -12.67 8.42
N ILE A 77 -4.80 -12.59 8.00
CA ILE A 77 -3.62 -12.47 8.86
C ILE A 77 -3.07 -11.07 8.69
N ALA A 78 -3.27 -10.24 9.70
CA ALA A 78 -2.66 -8.93 9.78
C ALA A 78 -1.25 -9.05 10.35
N MET A 79 -0.27 -8.44 9.69
CA MET A 79 1.13 -8.50 10.08
C MET A 79 1.65 -7.15 10.57
N ARG A 80 2.25 -7.14 11.75
CA ARG A 80 3.13 -6.06 12.21
C ARG A 80 4.55 -6.38 11.76
N LEU A 81 5.17 -5.44 11.06
CA LEU A 81 6.50 -5.61 10.43
C LEU A 81 7.48 -4.50 10.84
N PRO A 82 7.71 -4.33 12.16
CA PRO A 82 8.58 -3.27 12.66
C PRO A 82 10.04 -3.57 12.27
N TYR A 83 10.80 -2.51 12.02
CA TYR A 83 12.25 -2.57 12.04
C TYR A 83 12.71 -2.05 13.40
N LYS A 84 13.24 -2.93 14.26
CA LYS A 84 13.53 -2.62 15.66
C LYS A 84 12.26 -2.16 16.38
N SER A 85 12.18 -0.91 16.82
CA SER A 85 10.99 -0.29 17.40
C SER A 85 10.33 0.66 16.40
N GLN A 86 9.01 0.60 16.29
CA GLN A 86 8.23 1.53 15.46
C GLN A 86 7.71 2.69 16.34
N ALA A 87 7.92 3.93 15.92
CA ALA A 87 7.56 5.11 16.70
C ALA A 87 6.04 5.31 16.81
N ASP A 88 5.29 4.99 15.76
CA ASP A 88 3.83 5.11 15.66
C ASP A 88 3.10 3.77 15.89
N GLU A 89 3.64 2.91 16.76
CA GLU A 89 3.03 1.63 17.14
C GLU A 89 1.58 1.79 17.64
N HIS A 90 1.25 2.93 18.26
CA HIS A 90 -0.11 3.23 18.71
C HIS A 90 -1.11 3.28 17.55
N ASP A 91 -0.71 3.77 16.37
CA ASP A 91 -1.59 3.92 15.21
C ASP A 91 -1.80 2.57 14.54
N ALA A 92 -0.74 1.77 14.50
CA ALA A 92 -0.83 0.40 14.02
C ALA A 92 -1.73 -0.45 14.94
N THR A 93 -1.61 -0.28 16.26
CA THR A 93 -2.49 -0.94 17.24
C THR A 93 -3.94 -0.50 17.07
N ALA A 94 -4.20 0.82 17.00
CA ALA A 94 -5.55 1.33 16.76
C ALA A 94 -6.14 0.88 15.42
N SER A 95 -5.29 0.70 14.40
CA SER A 95 -5.69 0.13 13.12
C SER A 95 -6.10 -1.33 13.27
N LEU A 96 -5.34 -2.14 13.99
CA LEU A 96 -5.68 -3.54 14.27
C LEU A 96 -6.99 -3.66 15.07
N ASP A 97 -7.19 -2.81 16.07
CA ASP A 97 -8.41 -2.76 16.88
C ASP A 97 -9.66 -2.45 16.04
N PHE A 98 -9.53 -1.57 15.05
CA PHE A 98 -10.60 -1.29 14.10
C PHE A 98 -10.82 -2.45 13.10
N ILE A 99 -9.74 -2.97 12.52
CA ILE A 99 -9.79 -4.02 11.50
C ILE A 99 -10.40 -5.30 12.06
N ARG A 100 -10.02 -5.67 13.29
CA ARG A 100 -10.36 -6.94 13.97
C ARG A 100 -10.00 -8.16 13.11
N PRO A 101 -8.71 -8.33 12.76
CA PRO A 101 -8.28 -9.45 11.93
C PRO A 101 -8.46 -10.79 12.66
N ASP A 102 -8.62 -11.88 11.91
CA ASP A 102 -8.70 -13.22 12.50
C ASP A 102 -7.40 -13.62 13.23
N GLN A 103 -6.26 -13.11 12.76
CA GLN A 103 -4.94 -13.37 13.34
C GLN A 103 -4.05 -12.13 13.23
N ILE A 104 -3.24 -11.90 14.27
CA ILE A 104 -2.22 -10.85 14.31
C ILE A 104 -0.86 -11.52 14.51
N ASP A 105 0.03 -11.36 13.54
CA ASP A 105 1.42 -11.82 13.64
C ASP A 105 2.36 -10.62 13.71
N THR A 106 3.46 -10.76 14.45
CA THR A 106 4.53 -9.75 14.48
C THR A 106 5.85 -10.38 14.08
N LEU A 107 6.49 -9.81 13.05
CA LEU A 107 7.79 -10.24 12.55
C LEU A 107 8.71 -9.03 12.44
N ASN A 108 9.68 -8.95 13.36
CA ASN A 108 10.67 -7.88 13.34
C ASN A 108 11.67 -8.10 12.21
N ILE A 109 11.76 -7.16 11.28
CA ILE A 109 12.62 -7.30 10.08
C ILE A 109 14.08 -6.91 10.32
N ALA A 110 14.44 -6.45 11.53
CA ALA A 110 15.78 -5.92 11.82
C ALA A 110 16.91 -6.88 11.48
N ALA A 111 16.81 -8.15 11.89
CA ALA A 111 17.88 -9.12 11.64
C ALA A 111 18.11 -9.35 10.12
N SER A 112 17.03 -9.44 9.34
CA SER A 112 17.11 -9.60 7.88
C SER A 112 17.71 -8.36 7.20
N VAL A 113 17.32 -7.16 7.66
CA VAL A 113 17.82 -5.89 7.12
C VAL A 113 19.29 -5.69 7.47
N ASP A 114 19.64 -5.76 8.75
CA ASP A 114 20.99 -5.47 9.24
C ASP A 114 22.00 -6.54 8.76
N GLY A 115 21.57 -7.79 8.64
CA GLY A 115 22.38 -8.87 8.03
C GLY A 115 22.73 -8.60 6.56
N LEU A 116 21.76 -8.16 5.75
CA LEU A 116 22.03 -7.80 4.35
C LEU A 116 22.91 -6.54 4.26
N MET A 117 22.59 -5.51 5.03
CA MET A 117 23.33 -4.23 5.00
C MET A 117 24.79 -4.41 5.42
N SER A 118 25.07 -5.25 6.43
CA SER A 118 26.45 -5.54 6.86
C SER A 118 27.26 -6.36 5.85
N SER A 119 26.59 -7.02 4.89
CA SER A 119 27.23 -7.79 3.83
C SER A 119 27.54 -6.95 2.57
N LEU A 120 27.06 -5.70 2.51
CA LEU A 120 27.36 -4.80 1.40
C LEU A 120 28.79 -4.27 1.52
N PRO A 121 29.52 -4.12 0.39
CA PRO A 121 30.85 -3.55 0.42
C PRO A 121 30.80 -2.11 0.93
N ALA A 122 31.70 -1.77 1.85
CA ALA A 122 31.90 -0.41 2.34
C ALA A 122 32.61 0.42 1.26
N GLY A 123 31.89 0.82 0.21
CA GLY A 123 32.36 1.85 -0.71
C GLY A 123 32.27 3.24 -0.08
N GLU A 124 32.87 4.24 -0.73
CA GLU A 124 32.66 5.66 -0.40
C GLU A 124 31.25 6.08 -0.83
N VAL A 125 30.26 5.74 0.00
CA VAL A 125 28.86 6.13 -0.18
C VAL A 125 28.50 7.01 1.00
N ASP A 126 27.91 8.18 0.72
CA ASP A 126 27.46 9.08 1.78
C ASP A 126 26.33 8.47 2.63
N ALA A 127 26.15 9.00 3.84
CA ALA A 127 25.20 8.47 4.82
C ALA A 127 23.74 8.54 4.32
N GLU A 128 23.38 9.58 3.56
CA GLU A 128 22.03 9.76 3.01
C GLU A 128 21.69 8.67 1.99
N ARG A 129 22.65 8.35 1.12
CA ARG A 129 22.52 7.30 0.13
C ARG A 129 22.46 5.92 0.78
N VAL A 130 23.24 5.69 1.84
CA VAL A 130 23.15 4.46 2.65
C VAL A 130 21.76 4.33 3.28
N ASP A 131 21.21 5.41 3.85
CA ASP A 131 19.89 5.42 4.47
C ASP A 131 18.77 5.16 3.44
N PHE A 132 18.83 5.79 2.27
CA PHE A 132 17.91 5.52 1.16
C PHE A 132 17.95 4.05 0.72
N ILE A 133 19.14 3.46 0.59
CA ILE A 133 19.29 2.04 0.24
C ILE A 133 18.67 1.16 1.34
N LYS A 134 18.98 1.45 2.61
CA LYS A 134 18.46 0.72 3.77
C LYS A 134 16.94 0.80 3.85
N GLY A 135 16.34 1.95 3.55
CA GLY A 135 14.89 2.12 3.44
C GLY A 135 14.26 1.15 2.43
N ASN A 136 14.84 1.05 1.23
CA ASN A 136 14.38 0.08 0.22
C ASN A 136 14.61 -1.37 0.67
N VAL A 137 15.71 -1.67 1.37
CA VAL A 137 15.95 -3.02 1.95
C VAL A 137 14.90 -3.36 3.00
N LYS A 138 14.52 -2.42 3.88
CA LYS A 138 13.41 -2.60 4.83
C LYS A 138 12.11 -2.94 4.10
N ALA A 139 11.74 -2.16 3.09
CA ALA A 139 10.52 -2.42 2.31
C ALA A 139 10.51 -3.82 1.65
N ARG A 140 11.65 -4.27 1.09
CA ARG A 140 11.79 -5.63 0.52
C ARG A 140 11.78 -6.72 1.58
N ALA A 141 12.37 -6.49 2.76
CA ALA A 141 12.30 -7.43 3.87
C ALA A 141 10.86 -7.62 4.37
N ARG A 142 10.05 -6.55 4.40
CA ARG A 142 8.60 -6.64 4.70
C ARG A 142 7.85 -7.47 3.68
N MET A 143 8.18 -7.33 2.38
CA MET A 143 7.62 -8.18 1.33
C MET A 143 7.97 -9.65 1.56
N ILE A 144 9.25 -9.97 1.78
CA ILE A 144 9.71 -11.34 2.03
C ILE A 144 8.99 -11.95 3.23
N ALA A 145 8.84 -11.21 4.33
CA ALA A 145 8.14 -11.68 5.52
C ALA A 145 6.66 -12.03 5.23
N GLN A 146 5.97 -11.18 4.47
CA GLN A 146 4.56 -11.43 4.10
C GLN A 146 4.42 -12.66 3.21
N TYR A 147 5.28 -12.81 2.18
CA TYR A 147 5.24 -14.00 1.33
C TYR A 147 5.64 -15.27 2.07
N ALA A 148 6.57 -15.21 3.03
CA ALA A 148 6.92 -16.36 3.86
C ALA A 148 5.71 -16.84 4.69
N VAL A 149 4.96 -15.92 5.29
CA VAL A 149 3.73 -16.25 6.02
C VAL A 149 2.63 -16.71 5.07
N ALA A 150 2.44 -16.06 3.92
CA ALA A 150 1.46 -16.48 2.93
C ALA A 150 1.71 -17.92 2.44
N ASN A 151 2.96 -18.25 2.12
CA ASN A 151 3.35 -19.61 1.71
C ASN A 151 3.11 -20.64 2.82
N LEU A 152 3.46 -20.31 4.07
CA LEU A 152 3.21 -21.17 5.21
C LEU A 152 1.71 -21.45 5.42
N GLN A 153 0.87 -20.47 5.08
CA GLN A 153 -0.57 -20.50 5.38
C GLN A 153 -1.44 -20.77 4.14
N ASN A 154 -0.83 -21.15 3.01
CA ASN A 154 -1.49 -21.30 1.71
C ASN A 154 -2.37 -20.08 1.37
N GLY A 155 -1.73 -18.91 1.34
CA GLY A 155 -2.37 -17.61 1.24
C GLY A 155 -1.86 -16.73 0.10
N LEU A 156 -2.50 -15.57 -0.04
CA LEU A 156 -2.13 -14.50 -0.96
C LEU A 156 -1.69 -13.26 -0.19
N VAL A 157 -0.68 -12.56 -0.69
CA VAL A 157 -0.20 -11.27 -0.17
C VAL A 157 -0.99 -10.13 -0.81
N VAL A 158 -1.63 -9.31 0.02
CA VAL A 158 -2.41 -8.15 -0.41
C VAL A 158 -1.50 -6.92 -0.47
N GLY A 159 -1.62 -6.13 -1.54
CA GLY A 159 -0.94 -4.83 -1.69
C GLY A 159 -1.88 -3.67 -1.42
N THR A 160 -1.30 -2.52 -1.06
CA THR A 160 -2.06 -1.28 -0.74
C THR A 160 -1.98 -0.22 -1.84
N ASP A 161 -1.28 -0.51 -2.94
CA ASP A 161 -1.09 0.46 -4.04
C ASP A 161 -2.43 0.99 -4.57
N GLN A 162 -2.47 2.31 -4.73
CA GLN A 162 -3.61 3.09 -5.18
C GLN A 162 -3.16 4.13 -6.22
N GLY A 163 -4.11 4.79 -6.88
CA GLY A 163 -3.88 5.63 -8.05
C GLY A 163 -2.83 6.73 -7.88
N ALA A 164 -2.77 7.38 -6.72
CA ALA A 164 -1.77 8.42 -6.43
C ALA A 164 -0.36 7.82 -6.28
N GLU A 165 -0.20 6.70 -5.58
CA GLU A 165 1.08 5.98 -5.46
C GLU A 165 1.53 5.41 -6.81
N ALA A 166 0.61 4.85 -7.59
CA ALA A 166 0.87 4.33 -8.92
C ALA A 166 1.32 5.44 -9.88
N LEU A 167 0.66 6.61 -9.85
CA LEU A 167 1.02 7.78 -10.66
C LEU A 167 2.45 8.24 -10.36
N MET A 168 2.76 8.42 -9.08
CA MET A 168 4.06 8.91 -8.63
C MET A 168 5.15 7.82 -8.65
N GLY A 169 4.75 6.55 -8.78
CA GLY A 169 5.64 5.40 -8.62
C GLY A 169 6.27 5.34 -7.23
N PHE A 170 5.53 5.78 -6.21
CA PHE A 170 6.02 5.99 -4.84
C PHE A 170 5.88 4.74 -3.98
N PHE A 171 6.51 3.68 -4.45
CA PHE A 171 6.64 2.41 -3.75
C PHE A 171 8.01 1.82 -4.06
N THR A 172 8.50 0.94 -3.18
CA THR A 172 9.72 0.19 -3.45
C THR A 172 9.43 -0.89 -4.48
N LYS A 173 10.13 -0.86 -5.63
CA LYS A 173 10.00 -1.91 -6.64
C LYS A 173 10.43 -3.26 -6.02
N PHE A 174 9.54 -4.24 -6.10
CA PHE A 174 9.65 -5.55 -5.45
C PHE A 174 9.76 -5.50 -3.92
N GLY A 175 9.30 -4.41 -3.31
CA GLY A 175 9.01 -4.30 -1.88
C GLY A 175 7.51 -4.32 -1.66
N ASP A 176 6.97 -3.24 -1.10
CA ASP A 176 5.54 -3.00 -0.92
C ASP A 176 4.72 -3.08 -2.23
N GLY A 177 5.33 -2.74 -3.37
CA GLY A 177 4.69 -2.90 -4.68
C GLY A 177 4.57 -4.35 -5.19
N ALA A 178 5.13 -5.36 -4.50
CA ALA A 178 4.99 -6.77 -4.88
C ALA A 178 3.90 -7.45 -4.05
N CYS A 179 2.79 -7.79 -4.70
CA CYS A 179 1.62 -8.43 -4.11
C CYS A 179 0.89 -9.30 -5.14
N ASP A 180 -0.01 -10.16 -4.67
CA ASP A 180 -0.84 -11.03 -5.50
C ASP A 180 -2.16 -10.35 -5.92
N LEU A 181 -2.63 -9.39 -5.13
CA LEU A 181 -3.84 -8.61 -5.38
C LEU A 181 -3.76 -7.22 -4.74
N ALA A 182 -4.23 -6.20 -5.44
CA ALA A 182 -4.23 -4.81 -5.00
C ALA A 182 -5.67 -4.24 -4.96
N PRO A 183 -6.42 -4.47 -3.86
CA PRO A 183 -7.83 -4.08 -3.77
C PRO A 183 -8.06 -2.58 -3.67
N LEU A 184 -7.02 -1.72 -3.62
CA LEU A 184 -7.13 -0.26 -3.61
C LEU A 184 -6.80 0.39 -4.96
N SER A 185 -6.32 -0.37 -5.95
CA SER A 185 -6.00 0.17 -7.27
C SER A 185 -7.18 0.90 -7.90
N GLY A 186 -6.87 1.97 -8.63
CA GLY A 186 -7.85 2.86 -9.27
C GLY A 186 -8.53 3.86 -8.34
N LEU A 187 -8.25 3.87 -7.03
CA LEU A 187 -8.70 4.94 -6.13
C LEU A 187 -7.68 6.07 -6.05
N THR A 188 -8.15 7.30 -5.91
CA THR A 188 -7.32 8.42 -5.44
C THR A 188 -7.13 8.36 -3.92
N LYS A 189 -6.24 9.19 -3.34
CA LYS A 189 -6.01 9.17 -1.88
C LYS A 189 -7.28 9.59 -1.12
N THR A 190 -7.97 10.60 -1.63
CA THR A 190 -9.25 11.10 -1.13
C THR A 190 -10.32 10.02 -1.17
N GLN A 191 -10.35 9.22 -2.25
CA GLN A 191 -11.29 8.11 -2.34
C GLN A 191 -10.96 6.98 -1.35
N VAL A 192 -9.68 6.68 -1.10
CA VAL A 192 -9.29 5.75 -0.03
C VAL A 192 -9.77 6.26 1.33
N ARG A 193 -9.55 7.53 1.65
CA ARG A 193 -10.06 8.15 2.89
C ARG A 193 -11.59 8.11 2.97
N LEU A 194 -12.28 8.36 1.86
CA LEU A 194 -13.73 8.28 1.77
C LEU A 194 -14.24 6.87 2.13
N LEU A 195 -13.61 5.82 1.60
CA LEU A 195 -13.95 4.45 1.96
C LEU A 195 -13.63 4.14 3.42
N GLY A 196 -12.50 4.64 3.94
CA GLY A 196 -12.15 4.50 5.36
C GLY A 196 -13.21 5.08 6.29
N THR A 197 -13.65 6.31 6.03
CA THR A 197 -14.74 6.94 6.78
C THR A 197 -16.05 6.14 6.66
N ALA A 198 -16.41 5.69 5.45
CA ALA A 198 -17.64 4.90 5.25
C ALA A 198 -17.61 3.52 5.91
N LEU A 199 -16.42 2.93 6.09
CA LEU A 199 -16.21 1.70 6.86
C LEU A 199 -16.29 1.92 8.38
N GLY A 200 -16.39 3.18 8.83
CA GLY A 200 -16.46 3.55 10.24
C GLY A 200 -15.09 3.66 10.93
N ALA A 201 -14.01 3.83 10.15
CA ALA A 201 -12.68 4.00 10.73
C ALA A 201 -12.57 5.30 11.53
N PRO A 202 -11.81 5.30 12.65
CA PRO A 202 -11.55 6.52 13.42
C PRO A 202 -10.94 7.64 12.57
N ASP A 203 -11.46 8.86 12.73
CA ASP A 203 -11.06 10.03 11.96
C ASP A 203 -9.56 10.34 12.06
N ASN A 204 -8.95 10.10 13.23
CA ASN A 204 -7.52 10.31 13.46
C ASN A 204 -6.66 9.36 12.61
N LEU A 205 -7.12 8.12 12.35
CA LEU A 205 -6.42 7.18 11.48
C LEU A 205 -6.65 7.52 10.00
N VAL A 206 -7.88 7.90 9.64
CA VAL A 206 -8.23 8.24 8.25
C VAL A 206 -7.53 9.51 7.79
N LYS A 207 -7.40 10.52 8.66
CA LYS A 207 -6.84 11.85 8.34
C LYS A 207 -5.35 11.98 8.65
N LYS A 208 -4.70 10.92 9.15
CA LYS A 208 -3.25 10.91 9.40
C LYS A 208 -2.50 11.34 8.14
N ALA A 209 -1.45 12.14 8.35
CA ALA A 209 -0.56 12.58 7.29
C ALA A 209 0.23 11.36 6.73
N PRO A 210 0.23 11.12 5.42
CA PRO A 210 0.93 9.97 4.84
C PRO A 210 2.46 10.09 4.94
N THR A 211 3.11 8.98 5.27
CA THR A 211 4.56 8.81 5.34
C THR A 211 4.91 7.36 5.01
N ALA A 212 6.01 7.16 4.29
CA ALA A 212 6.57 5.83 4.05
C ALA A 212 7.38 5.26 5.24
N ASP A 213 7.84 6.13 6.16
CA ASP A 213 8.67 5.81 7.34
C ASP A 213 9.81 4.81 7.07
N LEU A 214 10.62 5.11 6.05
CA LEU A 214 11.75 4.25 5.61
C LEU A 214 13.13 4.80 6.00
N GLU A 215 13.29 6.14 5.99
CA GLU A 215 14.54 6.88 6.24
C GLU A 215 14.79 7.02 7.76
N GLU A 216 15.98 6.64 8.25
CA GLU A 216 16.39 6.82 9.65
C GLU A 216 16.84 8.26 9.94
N LEU A 217 17.35 8.96 8.91
CA LEU A 217 17.78 10.36 9.03
C LEU A 217 16.61 11.36 8.96
N ALA A 218 15.47 10.93 8.41
CA ALA A 218 14.25 11.73 8.30
C ALA A 218 13.00 10.89 8.64
N PRO A 219 12.87 10.40 9.89
CA PRO A 219 11.73 9.59 10.30
C PRO A 219 10.44 10.40 10.20
N GLY A 220 9.38 9.79 9.69
CA GLY A 220 8.09 10.47 9.49
C GLY A 220 8.06 11.55 8.38
N LYS A 221 9.06 11.60 7.48
CA LYS A 221 9.05 12.50 6.32
C LYS A 221 7.77 12.32 5.50
N LEU A 222 7.05 13.43 5.31
CA LEU A 222 5.79 13.44 4.57
C LEU A 222 6.03 13.15 3.09
N ASP A 223 5.15 12.34 2.51
CA ASP A 223 5.23 11.99 1.09
C ASP A 223 5.15 13.25 0.20
N GLU A 224 4.31 14.23 0.58
CA GLU A 224 4.12 15.48 -0.16
C GLU A 224 5.42 16.31 -0.28
N VAL A 225 6.29 16.24 0.74
CA VAL A 225 7.61 16.87 0.70
C VAL A 225 8.51 16.14 -0.32
N ALA A 226 8.40 14.82 -0.42
CA ALA A 226 9.13 14.03 -1.40
C ALA A 226 8.58 14.21 -2.84
N TYR A 227 7.27 14.44 -2.99
CA TYR A 227 6.62 14.69 -4.27
C TYR A 227 6.88 16.09 -4.82
N GLY A 228 6.98 17.08 -3.95
CA GLY A 228 6.95 18.49 -4.35
C GLY A 228 5.55 18.99 -4.72
N CYS A 229 4.50 18.22 -4.43
CA CYS A 229 3.09 18.61 -4.57
C CYS A 229 2.22 17.85 -3.55
N THR A 230 0.99 18.30 -3.35
CA THR A 230 0.06 17.71 -2.37
C THR A 230 -0.68 16.49 -2.92
N TYR A 231 -1.24 15.67 -2.04
CA TYR A 231 -2.18 14.62 -2.46
C TYR A 231 -3.44 15.20 -3.11
N ASP A 232 -3.90 16.37 -2.69
CA ASP A 232 -5.05 17.05 -3.31
C ASP A 232 -4.74 17.44 -4.76
N ASP A 233 -3.52 17.93 -5.05
CA ASP A 233 -3.05 18.21 -6.41
C ASP A 233 -3.01 16.94 -7.28
N ILE A 234 -2.48 15.84 -6.73
CA ILE A 234 -2.37 14.55 -7.41
C ILE A 234 -3.77 14.00 -7.72
N ASP A 235 -4.66 14.03 -6.72
CA ASP A 235 -6.03 13.55 -6.84
C ASP A 235 -6.81 14.39 -7.86
N ALA A 236 -6.69 15.73 -7.82
CA ALA A 236 -7.28 16.62 -8.82
C ALA A 236 -6.82 16.27 -10.25
N TYR A 237 -5.51 16.01 -10.43
CA TYR A 237 -4.99 15.56 -11.72
C TYR A 237 -5.63 14.23 -12.16
N LEU A 238 -5.68 13.23 -11.27
CA LEU A 238 -6.26 11.92 -11.59
C LEU A 238 -7.77 12.00 -11.89
N MET A 239 -8.50 12.89 -11.21
CA MET A 239 -9.93 13.12 -11.39
C MET A 239 -10.27 13.94 -12.64
N GLY A 240 -9.28 14.48 -13.35
CA GLY A 240 -9.48 15.26 -14.57
C GLY A 240 -9.74 16.74 -14.32
N GLU A 241 -9.46 17.21 -13.11
CA GLU A 241 -9.62 18.61 -12.73
C GLU A 241 -8.43 19.45 -13.24
N PRO A 242 -8.62 20.78 -13.40
CA PRO A 242 -7.52 21.68 -13.73
C PRO A 242 -6.49 21.74 -12.59
N VAL A 243 -5.21 21.56 -12.93
CA VAL A 243 -4.08 21.74 -12.02
C VAL A 243 -3.06 22.72 -12.60
N SER A 244 -2.20 23.28 -11.75
CA SER A 244 -1.13 24.17 -12.21
C SER A 244 -0.14 23.47 -13.15
N GLU A 245 0.54 24.24 -14.00
CA GLU A 245 1.56 23.70 -14.90
C GLU A 245 2.74 23.05 -14.14
N HIS A 246 3.05 23.59 -12.96
CA HIS A 246 4.06 23.03 -12.07
C HIS A 246 3.69 21.61 -11.61
N VAL A 247 2.46 21.44 -11.09
CA VAL A 247 1.94 20.13 -10.68
C VAL A 247 1.91 19.16 -11.86
N ARG A 248 1.38 19.60 -13.01
CA ARG A 248 1.31 18.79 -14.24
C ARG A 248 2.70 18.27 -14.64
N THR A 249 3.71 19.14 -14.61
CA THR A 249 5.09 18.78 -14.92
C THR A 249 5.64 17.73 -13.95
N ILE A 250 5.39 17.88 -12.64
CA ILE A 250 5.84 16.93 -11.62
C ILE A 250 5.23 15.55 -11.87
N VAL A 251 3.90 15.48 -11.97
CA VAL A 251 3.19 14.18 -12.04
C VAL A 251 3.43 13.43 -13.35
N GLU A 252 3.49 14.14 -14.48
CA GLU A 252 3.74 13.50 -15.79
C GLU A 252 5.19 13.02 -15.93
N SER A 253 6.14 13.77 -15.34
CA SER A 253 7.55 13.38 -15.25
C SER A 253 7.72 12.16 -14.35
N ALA A 254 7.09 12.16 -13.17
CA ALA A 254 7.09 11.02 -12.25
C ALA A 254 6.50 9.77 -12.91
N TYR A 255 5.33 9.90 -13.55
CA TYR A 255 4.68 8.82 -14.28
C TYR A 255 5.62 8.22 -15.33
N SER A 256 6.21 9.05 -16.18
CA SER A 256 7.08 8.58 -17.27
C SER A 256 8.34 7.88 -16.73
N LYS A 257 9.02 8.48 -15.75
CA LYS A 257 10.27 7.92 -15.19
C LYS A 257 10.05 6.62 -14.42
N THR A 258 8.87 6.43 -13.85
CA THR A 258 8.55 5.26 -13.02
C THR A 258 7.75 4.19 -13.76
N ALA A 259 7.57 4.32 -15.08
CA ALA A 259 6.85 3.33 -15.90
C ALA A 259 7.38 1.89 -15.70
N HIS A 260 8.69 1.75 -15.51
CA HIS A 260 9.33 0.46 -15.23
C HIS A 260 8.88 -0.20 -13.91
N LYS A 261 8.20 0.51 -13.01
CA LYS A 261 7.67 -0.04 -11.75
C LYS A 261 6.28 -0.63 -11.92
N ARG A 262 5.51 -0.18 -12.92
CA ARG A 262 4.13 -0.62 -13.23
C ARG A 262 4.05 -1.69 -14.32
N ALA A 263 5.20 -2.18 -14.79
CA ALA A 263 5.30 -3.18 -15.82
C ALA A 263 6.10 -4.39 -15.34
N LEU A 264 5.86 -5.54 -15.99
CA LEU A 264 6.78 -6.66 -15.97
C LEU A 264 8.17 -6.23 -16.48
N PRO A 265 9.23 -7.03 -16.24
CA PRO A 265 10.56 -6.75 -16.80
C PRO A 265 10.50 -6.49 -18.30
N ILE A 266 11.18 -5.42 -18.74
CA ILE A 266 11.22 -5.02 -20.15
C ILE A 266 11.98 -6.10 -20.93
N VAL A 267 11.35 -6.62 -21.98
CA VAL A 267 11.92 -7.62 -22.89
C VAL A 267 12.15 -7.00 -24.27
N PRO A 268 13.21 -7.41 -25.01
CA PRO A 268 13.34 -7.05 -26.42
C PRO A 268 12.19 -7.69 -27.20
N LEU A 269 11.49 -6.88 -28.00
CA LEU A 269 10.45 -7.34 -28.93
C LEU A 269 11.06 -7.80 -30.25
#